data_AF-A0A3N2QLW4-F1
#
_entry.id   AF-A0A3N2QLW4-F1
#
_cell.length_a   1.000
_cell.length_b   1.000
_cell.length_c   1.000
_cell.angle_alpha   90.00
_cell.angle_beta   90.00
_cell.angle_gamma   90.00
#
_symmetry.space_group_name_H-M   'P 1'
#
loop_
_entity.id
_entity.type
_entity.pdbx_description
1 polymer ?
#
loop_
_entity_poly.entity_id
_entity_poly.type
_entity_poly.pdbx_seq_one_letter_code
_entity_poly.pdbx_strand_id
1 'polypeptide(L)' 'MPVTVLKSEDGYQLLKVSHAGEHGEIVREHHVVVDSNGELVQVGMTFEKAEELLRILTADTGADIMPERQRAVGE' A
#
# COMPACT_ATOMS: atom_id res chain seq x y z
N MET A 1 -16.84 -2.01 -7.97
CA MET A 1 -15.66 -2.23 -7.12
C MET A 1 -15.65 -1.15 -6.05
N PRO A 2 -16.23 -1.40 -4.86
CA PRO A 2 -16.13 -0.44 -3.76
C PRO A 2 -14.68 -0.32 -3.27
N VAL A 3 -14.29 0.92 -2.96
CA VAL A 3 -12.99 1.26 -2.38
C VAL A 3 -13.25 1.86 -1.00
N THR A 4 -12.50 1.43 0.01
CA THR A 4 -12.60 1.92 1.39
C THR A 4 -11.24 2.33 1.89
N VAL A 5 -11.11 3.53 2.45
CA VAL A 5 -9.90 3.94 3.16
C VAL A 5 -9.89 3.23 4.52
N LEU A 6 -8.88 2.39 4.75
CA LEU A 6 -8.69 1.71 6.03
C LEU A 6 -7.84 2.54 6.99
N LYS A 7 -6.82 3.23 6.47
CA LYS A 7 -5.89 4.03 7.27
C LYS A 7 -5.33 5.19 6.45
N SER A 8 -4.94 6.27 7.12
CA SER A 8 -4.21 7.39 6.52
C SER A 8 -3.16 7.90 7.49
N GLU A 9 -1.90 7.97 7.05
CA GLU A 9 -0.73 8.35 7.86
C GLU A 9 0.27 9.10 6.97
N ASP A 10 0.74 10.27 7.42
CA ASP A 10 1.78 11.10 6.75
C ASP A 10 1.57 11.29 5.23
N GLY A 11 0.31 11.46 4.82
CA GLY A 11 -0.08 11.64 3.43
C GLY A 11 -0.26 10.34 2.65
N TYR A 12 0.16 9.19 3.18
CA TYR A 12 -0.13 7.88 2.61
C TYR A 12 -1.50 7.36 3.05
N GLN A 13 -2.15 6.57 2.19
CA GLN A 13 -3.40 5.89 2.53
C GLN A 13 -3.33 4.40 2.23
N LEU A 14 -3.84 3.61 3.17
CA LEU A 14 -4.11 2.19 2.96
C LEU A 14 -5.57 2.04 2.55
N LEU A 15 -5.78 1.52 1.35
CA LEU A 15 -7.09 1.29 0.76
C LEU A 15 -7.39 -0.20 0.69
N LYS A 16 -8.66 -0.54 0.91
CA LYS A 16 -9.25 -1.83 0.58
C LYS A 16 -10.07 -1.71 -0.68
N VAL A 17 -9.79 -2.55 -1.65
CA VAL A 17 -10.54 -2.67 -2.90
C VAL A 17 -11.25 -4.01 -2.90
N SER A 18 -12.57 -4.00 -2.86
CA SER A 18 -13.37 -5.23 -2.90
C SER A 18 -13.95 -5.43 -4.31
N HIS A 19 -13.86 -6.66 -4.81
CA HIS A 19 -14.48 -7.09 -6.06
C HIS A 19 -15.77 -7.83 -5.73
N ALA A 20 -16.87 -7.30 -6.24
CA ALA A 20 -18.17 -7.95 -6.15
C ALA A 20 -18.31 -8.97 -7.29
N GLY A 21 -18.85 -10.14 -6.97
CA GLY A 21 -19.31 -11.15 -7.92
C GLY A 21 -20.63 -10.74 -8.56
N GLU A 22 -21.19 -11.65 -9.38
CA GLU A 22 -22.40 -11.39 -10.17
C GLU A 22 -23.64 -11.12 -9.30
N HIS A 23 -23.65 -11.58 -8.04
CA HIS A 23 -24.77 -11.42 -7.12
C HIS A 23 -24.48 -10.40 -6.00
N GLY A 24 -23.43 -9.59 -6.15
CA GLY A 24 -23.05 -8.55 -5.18
C GLY A 24 -22.25 -9.04 -3.98
N GLU A 25 -21.97 -10.35 -3.89
CA GLU A 25 -21.08 -10.94 -2.89
C GLU A 25 -19.63 -10.51 -3.13
N ILE A 26 -18.87 -10.25 -2.07
CA ILE A 26 -17.45 -9.93 -2.21
C ILE A 26 -16.68 -11.23 -2.47
N VAL A 27 -16.13 -11.38 -3.69
CA VAL A 27 -15.38 -12.57 -4.11
C VAL A 27 -13.87 -12.40 -3.97
N ARG A 28 -13.38 -11.15 -3.90
CA ARG A 28 -11.95 -10.86 -3.74
C ARG A 28 -11.75 -9.52 -3.06
N GLU A 29 -10.74 -9.43 -2.22
CA GLU A 29 -10.29 -8.18 -1.62
C GLU A 29 -8.80 -7.98 -1.85
N HIS A 30 -8.42 -6.73 -2.12
CA HIS A 30 -7.05 -6.31 -2.29
C HIS A 30 -6.75 -5.12 -1.39
N HIS A 31 -5.52 -5.09 -0.89
CA HIS A 31 -5.01 -3.93 -0.18
C HIS A 31 -4.03 -3.18 -1.08
N VAL A 32 -4.14 -1.85 -1.05
CA VAL A 32 -3.40 -0.93 -1.89
C VAL A 32 -2.87 0.21 -1.02
N VAL A 33 -1.60 0.56 -1.19
CA VAL A 33 -1.05 1.77 -0.58
C VAL A 33 -0.93 2.85 -1.65
N VAL A 34 -1.46 4.03 -1.37
CA VAL A 34 -1.33 5.24 -2.20
C VAL A 34 -0.52 6.28 -1.45
N ASP A 35 0.24 7.09 -2.18
CA ASP A 35 0.99 8.21 -1.63
C ASP A 35 0.12 9.48 -1.50
N SER A 36 0.75 10.58 -1.06
CA SER A 36 0.12 11.89 -0.88
C SER A 36 -0.30 12.59 -2.17
N ASN A 37 0.25 12.17 -3.31
CA ASN A 37 -0.13 12.66 -4.64
C ASN A 37 -1.25 11.80 -5.27
N GLY A 38 -1.65 10.73 -4.59
CA GLY A 38 -2.63 9.76 -5.08
C GLY A 38 -2.03 8.73 -6.05
N GLU A 39 -0.71 8.62 -6.12
CA GLU A 39 -0.02 7.62 -6.93
C GLU A 39 -0.01 6.26 -6.23
N LEU A 40 -0.19 5.19 -7.03
CA LEU A 40 -0.19 3.82 -6.55
C LEU A 40 1.23 3.38 -6.22
N VAL A 41 1.51 3.16 -4.94
CA VAL A 41 2.80 2.65 -4.48
C VAL A 41 2.88 1.15 -4.70
N GLN A 42 1.87 0.41 -4.25
CA GLN A 42 1.81 -1.04 -4.45
C GLN A 42 0.39 -1.61 -4.34
N VAL A 43 0.13 -2.67 -5.13
CA VAL A 43 -1.18 -3.32 -5.27
C VAL A 43 -1.08 -4.82 -4.96
N GLY A 44 -2.15 -5.38 -4.42
CA GLY A 44 -2.37 -6.84 -4.40
C GLY A 44 -1.78 -7.55 -3.20
N MET A 45 -1.63 -6.84 -2.09
CA MET A 45 -1.04 -7.37 -0.85
C MET A 45 -2.12 -7.87 0.11
N THR A 46 -1.71 -8.71 1.08
CA THR A 46 -2.52 -8.97 2.28
C THR A 46 -2.57 -7.71 3.15
N PHE A 47 -3.56 -7.61 4.04
CA PHE A 47 -3.69 -6.47 4.96
C PHE A 47 -2.42 -6.25 5.79
N GLU A 48 -1.87 -7.32 6.38
CA GLU A 48 -0.67 -7.28 7.23
C GLU A 48 0.55 -6.69 6.48
N LYS A 49 0.77 -7.14 5.23
CA LYS A 49 1.87 -6.62 4.39
C LYS A 49 1.66 -5.17 3.98
N ALA A 50 0.41 -4.79 3.72
CA ALA A 50 0.08 -3.42 3.35
C ALA A 50 0.22 -2.46 4.56
N GLU A 51 -0.12 -2.94 5.76
CA GLU A 51 0.09 -2.19 7.00
C GLU A 51 1.59 -2.07 7.34
N GLU A 52 2.37 -3.15 7.17
CA GLU A 52 3.82 -3.12 7.32
C GLU A 52 4.48 -2.12 6.36
N LEU A 53 4.09 -2.17 5.07
CA LEU A 53 4.58 -1.22 4.07
C LEU A 53 4.21 0.23 4.43
N LEU A 54 2.96 0.47 4.85
CA LEU A 54 2.54 1.80 5.29
C LEU A 54 3.43 2.30 6.43
N ARG A 55 3.68 1.46 7.45
CA ARG A 55 4.58 1.81 8.56
C ARG A 55 6.00 2.09 8.08
N ILE A 56 6.56 1.32 7.14
CA ILE A 56 7.91 1.55 6.60
C ILE A 56 7.99 2.90 5.88
N LEU A 57 6.97 3.23 5.08
CA LEU A 57 6.92 4.48 4.31
C LEU A 57 6.73 5.71 5.22
N THR A 58 6.04 5.56 6.34
CA THR A 58 5.76 6.66 7.27
C THR A 58 6.72 6.72 8.46
N ALA A 59 7.46 5.65 8.77
CA ALA A 59 8.42 5.61 9.88
C ALA A 59 9.57 6.61 9.75
N ASP A 60 9.78 7.16 8.55
CA ASP A 60 10.97 7.93 8.21
C ASP A 60 10.75 9.41 7.93
N THR A 61 9.71 10.00 8.50
CA THR A 61 9.72 11.46 8.74
C THR A 61 10.56 11.84 9.98
N GLY A 62 11.29 10.89 10.58
CA GLY A 62 12.18 11.13 11.71
C GLY A 62 13.42 10.24 11.86
N ALA A 63 13.78 9.36 10.91
CA ALA A 63 14.85 8.39 11.17
C ALA A 63 15.59 7.81 9.94
N ASP A 64 16.27 8.66 9.14
CA ASP A 64 17.40 8.20 8.31
C ASP A 64 17.17 6.87 7.52
N ILE A 65 16.29 6.84 6.50
CA ILE A 65 16.34 5.72 5.53
C ILE A 65 17.66 5.81 4.77
N MET A 66 18.68 5.14 5.29
CA MET A 66 19.88 4.80 4.55
C MET A 66 19.50 4.14 3.22
N PRO A 67 20.03 4.61 2.07
CA PRO A 67 19.78 3.98 0.78
C PRO A 67 20.62 2.71 0.67
N GLU A 68 20.10 1.58 1.15
CA GLU A 68 20.72 0.28 0.91
C GLU A 68 19.75 -0.70 0.25
N ARG A 69 19.56 -0.51 -1.06
CA ARG A 69 19.68 -1.64 -2.00
C ARG A 69 20.43 -1.25 -3.26
N GLN A 70 21.73 -1.52 -3.18
CA GLN A 70 22.49 -2.10 -4.28
C GLN A 70 21.63 -3.02 -5.16
N ARG A 71 21.56 -2.69 -6.44
CA ARG A 71 21.96 -3.60 -7.52
C ARG A 71 22.25 -2.74 -8.75
N ALA A 72 23.44 -2.15 -8.75
CA ALA A 72 24.16 -1.97 -9.99
C ALA A 72 24.25 -3.36 -10.65
N VAL A 73 23.54 -3.52 -11.76
CA VAL A 73 23.72 -4.64 -12.67
C VAL A 73 25.12 -4.48 -13.28
N GLY A 74 25.85 -5.60 -13.29
CA GLY A 74 27.29 -5.66 -13.45
C GLY A 74 27.85 -5.18 -14.78
N GLU A 75 29.17 -5.06 -14.73
CA GLU A 75 30.15 -4.95 -15.82
C GLU A 75 29.90 -5.89 -17.02
#